data_AF-A0A0N8K6B2-F1
#
_entry.id   AF-A0A0N8K6B2-F1
#
_cell.length_a   1.000
_cell.length_b   1.000
_cell.length_c   1.000
_cell.angle_alpha   90.00
_cell.angle_beta   90.00
_cell.angle_gamma   90.00
#
_symmetry.space_group_name_H-M   'P 1'
#
loop_
_entity.id
_entity.type
_entity.pdbx_description
1 polymer ?
#
loop_
_entity_poly.entity_id
_entity_poly.type
_entity_poly.pdbx_seq_one_letter_code
_entity_poly.pdbx_strand_id
1 'polypeptide(L)'
;MNVCPVIGEQGDRRFAFGASGGRKIMDAVAQLSSFVTDFGMDLADSFHQPRIDVSGMDRVIADDSLPAEVLHRLRQSHDLAETRRTIFPYAFACPAGVMRRGSLNSGCTEIMSPWGDAISEDMTKES
;
A
#
# COMPACT_ATOMS: atom_id res chain seq x y z
N MET A 1 -10.35 8.38 -14.76
CA MET A 1 -10.14 7.11 -14.03
C MET A 1 -8.65 6.84 -14.05
N ASN A 2 -8.02 6.60 -12.91
CA ASN A 2 -6.59 6.27 -12.85
C ASN A 2 -6.47 4.75 -12.68
N VAL A 3 -5.56 4.14 -13.44
CA VAL A 3 -5.20 2.72 -13.36
C VAL A 3 -3.68 2.68 -13.41
N CYS A 4 -3.03 2.13 -12.38
CA CYS A 4 -1.57 2.16 -12.24
C CYS A 4 -1.06 0.83 -11.66
N PRO A 5 -1.04 -0.25 -12.46
CA PRO A 5 -0.42 -1.50 -12.05
C PRO A 5 1.10 -1.35 -12.09
N VAL A 6 1.77 -1.94 -11.10
CA VAL A 6 3.24 -1.98 -11.03
C VAL A 6 3.68 -3.44 -11.00
N ILE A 7 4.74 -3.75 -11.76
CA ILE A 7 5.52 -4.97 -11.62
C ILE A 7 6.96 -4.53 -11.40
N GLY A 8 7.61 -5.07 -10.36
CA GLY A 8 8.97 -4.69 -9.99
C GLY A 8 9.81 -5.90 -9.60
N GLU A 9 11.13 -5.71 -9.65
CA GLU A 9 12.14 -6.69 -9.25
C GLU A 9 13.24 -6.00 -8.45
N GLN A 10 13.65 -6.61 -7.35
CA GLN A 10 14.78 -6.19 -6.54
C GLN A 10 15.50 -7.42 -5.96
N GLY A 11 16.70 -7.70 -6.46
CA GLY A 11 17.47 -8.85 -6.02
C GLY A 11 16.71 -10.16 -6.31
N ASP A 12 16.47 -10.96 -5.26
CA ASP A 12 15.72 -12.21 -5.33
C ASP A 12 14.19 -12.04 -5.22
N ARG A 13 13.71 -10.79 -5.15
CA ARG A 13 12.30 -10.45 -4.99
C ARG A 13 11.70 -9.91 -6.27
N ARG A 14 10.52 -10.42 -6.61
CA ARG A 14 9.65 -9.87 -7.66
C ARG A 14 8.29 -9.57 -7.05
N PHE A 15 7.69 -8.45 -7.39
CA PHE A 15 6.40 -8.06 -6.84
C PHE A 15 5.51 -7.48 -7.93
N ALA A 16 4.20 -7.58 -7.72
CA ALA A 16 3.22 -6.86 -8.50
C ALA A 16 2.21 -6.21 -7.55
N PHE A 17 1.91 -4.94 -7.80
CA PHE A 17 0.97 -4.15 -7.02
C PHE A 17 -0.09 -3.52 -7.91
N GLY A 18 -1.31 -3.47 -7.40
CA GLY A 18 -2.39 -2.67 -7.95
C GLY A 18 -3.26 -2.13 -6.82
N ALA A 19 -4.10 -1.16 -7.11
CA ALA A 19 -5.06 -0.64 -6.15
C ALA A 19 -6.32 -0.11 -6.83
N SER A 20 -7.41 -0.05 -6.07
CA SER A 20 -8.57 0.79 -6.38
C SER A 20 -8.57 2.02 -5.46
N GLY A 21 -9.18 3.14 -5.87
CA GLY A 21 -9.18 4.35 -5.03
C GLY A 21 -9.16 5.70 -5.76
N GLY A 22 -9.29 5.70 -7.09
CA GLY A 22 -9.30 6.90 -7.91
C GLY A 22 -7.92 7.55 -7.97
N ARG A 23 -7.82 8.84 -7.65
CA ARG A 23 -6.54 9.57 -7.72
C ARG A 23 -5.46 9.03 -6.77
N LYS A 24 -5.89 8.37 -5.69
CA LYS A 24 -5.05 7.79 -4.62
C LYS A 24 -4.29 6.53 -5.03
N ILE A 25 -4.62 5.94 -6.19
CA ILE A 25 -4.02 4.68 -6.66
C ILE A 25 -2.52 4.86 -6.84
N MET A 26 -2.09 5.94 -7.49
CA MET A 26 -0.67 6.20 -7.79
C MET A 26 0.15 6.34 -6.51
N ASP A 27 -0.32 7.12 -5.53
CA ASP A 27 0.35 7.32 -4.25
C ASP A 27 0.52 6.01 -3.46
N ALA A 28 -0.52 5.17 -3.47
CA ALA A 28 -0.49 3.87 -2.79
C ALA A 28 0.51 2.92 -3.43
N VAL A 29 0.49 2.75 -4.75
CA VAL A 29 1.40 1.82 -5.43
C VAL A 29 2.84 2.34 -5.42
N ALA A 30 3.06 3.66 -5.46
CA ALA A 30 4.38 4.27 -5.34
C ALA A 30 5.00 3.99 -3.97
N GLN A 31 4.25 4.22 -2.88
CA GLN A 31 4.72 3.92 -1.52
C GLN A 31 4.98 2.42 -1.31
N LEU A 32 4.06 1.54 -1.74
CA LEU A 32 4.28 0.09 -1.63
C LEU A 32 5.52 -0.36 -2.40
N SER A 33 5.74 0.18 -3.60
CA SER A 33 6.93 -0.12 -4.39
C SER A 33 8.19 0.34 -3.66
N SER A 34 8.21 1.57 -3.13
CA SER A 34 9.32 2.12 -2.35
C SER A 34 9.59 1.33 -1.07
N PHE A 35 8.56 0.89 -0.33
CA PHE A 35 8.73 0.05 0.85
C PHE A 35 9.46 -1.25 0.53
N VAL A 36 9.16 -1.88 -0.61
CA VAL A 36 9.88 -3.06 -1.06
C VAL A 36 11.28 -2.69 -1.55
N THR A 37 11.42 -1.73 -2.47
CA THR A 37 12.69 -1.45 -3.18
C THR A 37 13.70 -0.67 -2.34
N ASP A 38 13.24 0.25 -1.51
CA ASP A 38 14.13 1.18 -0.82
C ASP A 38 14.37 0.75 0.63
N PHE A 39 13.37 0.09 1.24
CA PHE A 39 13.41 -0.35 2.64
C PHE A 39 13.46 -1.86 2.81
N GLY A 40 13.35 -2.63 1.73
CA GLY A 40 13.48 -4.08 1.77
C GLY A 40 12.36 -4.79 2.53
N MET A 41 11.17 -4.18 2.65
CA MET A 41 10.01 -4.78 3.30
C MET A 41 9.47 -5.97 2.50
N ASP A 42 8.83 -6.91 3.20
CA ASP A 42 7.99 -7.93 2.57
C ASP A 42 6.56 -7.42 2.33
N LEU A 43 5.66 -8.29 1.85
CA LEU A 43 4.26 -7.89 1.64
C LEU A 43 3.54 -7.51 2.91
N ALA A 44 3.72 -8.28 3.99
CA ALA A 44 2.98 -8.02 5.22
C ALA A 44 3.40 -6.67 5.80
N ASP A 45 4.71 -6.42 5.90
CA ASP A 45 5.26 -5.18 6.42
C ASP A 45 4.85 -3.98 5.54
N SER A 46 5.00 -4.09 4.21
CA SER A 46 4.65 -2.99 3.30
C SER A 46 3.16 -2.65 3.32
N PHE A 47 2.27 -3.64 3.46
CA PHE A 47 0.82 -3.41 3.54
C PHE A 47 0.37 -2.87 4.89
N HIS A 48 1.08 -3.18 5.99
CA HIS A 48 0.79 -2.65 7.32
C HIS A 48 1.39 -1.27 7.56
N GLN A 49 2.41 -0.88 6.78
CA GLN A 49 3.03 0.42 6.89
C GLN A 49 2.01 1.55 6.66
N PRO A 50 1.89 2.52 7.59
CA PRO A 50 1.04 3.70 7.43
C PRO A 50 1.44 4.52 6.19
N ARG A 51 0.45 5.12 5.51
CA ARG A 51 0.63 5.79 4.21
C ARG A 51 0.22 7.26 4.27
N ILE A 52 0.67 8.01 3.27
CA ILE A 52 0.15 9.34 2.94
C ILE A 52 -0.59 9.32 1.60
N ASP A 53 -1.55 10.20 1.42
CA ASP A 53 -2.19 10.51 0.14
C ASP A 53 -1.90 11.97 -0.20
N VAL A 54 -1.19 12.18 -1.31
CA VAL A 54 -0.81 13.47 -1.87
C VAL A 54 -1.60 13.77 -3.17
N SER A 55 -2.61 12.95 -3.46
CA SER A 55 -3.40 13.07 -4.69
C SER A 55 -4.35 14.28 -4.69
N GLY A 56 -4.57 14.90 -3.53
CA GLY A 56 -5.20 16.21 -3.37
C GLY A 56 -4.35 17.34 -3.96
N MET A 57 -4.98 18.42 -4.43
CA MET A 57 -4.25 19.53 -5.05
C MET A 57 -3.36 20.27 -4.04
N ASP A 58 -3.94 20.65 -2.90
CA ASP A 58 -3.28 21.52 -1.91
C ASP A 58 -3.18 20.90 -0.52
N ARG A 59 -3.71 19.68 -0.33
CA ARG A 59 -3.80 19.01 0.97
C ARG A 59 -3.24 17.60 0.92
N VAL A 60 -2.36 17.30 1.86
CA VAL A 60 -1.85 15.95 2.13
C VAL A 60 -2.73 15.31 3.20
N ILE A 61 -3.14 14.06 2.98
CA ILE A 61 -3.81 13.25 3.99
C ILE A 61 -2.79 12.25 4.53
N ALA A 62 -2.64 12.18 5.84
CA ALA A 62 -1.71 11.28 6.51
C ALA A 62 -2.46 10.30 7.42
N ASP A 63 -1.98 9.06 7.47
CA ASP A 63 -2.44 8.08 8.45
C ASP A 63 -2.07 8.55 9.87
N ASP A 64 -3.06 8.61 10.76
CA ASP A 64 -2.89 9.09 12.15
C ASP A 64 -1.96 8.19 13.00
N SER A 65 -1.64 7.00 12.50
CA SER A 65 -0.67 6.08 13.11
C SER A 65 0.79 6.32 12.70
N LEU A 66 1.06 7.27 11.80
CA LEU A 66 2.44 7.66 11.48
C LEU A 66 3.17 8.22 12.72
N PRO A 67 4.49 8.05 12.84
CA PRO A 67 5.25 8.61 13.95
C PRO A 67 5.02 10.12 14.09
N ALA A 68 4.88 10.61 15.33
CA ALA A 68 4.57 12.01 15.61
C ALA A 68 5.58 12.98 14.97
N GLU A 69 6.86 12.58 14.89
CA GLU A 69 7.90 13.34 14.20
C GLU A 69 7.59 13.49 12.69
N VAL A 70 7.18 12.42 12.02
CA VAL A 70 6.81 12.45 10.59
C VAL A 70 5.63 13.38 10.36
N LEU A 71 4.58 13.25 11.18
CA LEU A 71 3.41 14.13 11.12
C LEU A 71 3.78 15.59 11.37
N HIS A 72 4.66 15.86 12.34
CA HIS A 72 5.16 17.22 12.59
C HIS A 72 5.90 17.79 11.38
N ARG A 73 6.79 17.01 10.74
CA ARG A 73 7.53 17.45 9.56
C ARG A 73 6.62 17.68 8.35
N LEU A 74 5.60 16.84 8.14
CA LEU A 74 4.62 17.04 7.06
C LEU A 74 3.85 18.35 7.23
N ARG A 75 3.42 18.68 8.46
CA ARG A 75 2.70 19.94 8.79
C ARG A 75 3.50 21.21 8.51
N GLN A 76 4.83 21.13 8.49
CA GLN A 76 5.68 22.30 8.24
C GLN A 76 5.68 22.72 6.77
N SER A 77 5.42 21.79 5.84
CA SER A 77 5.57 22.03 4.40
C SER A 77 4.27 21.89 3.61
N HIS A 78 3.20 21.36 4.21
CA HIS A 78 1.94 21.06 3.53
C HIS A 78 0.75 21.38 4.44
N ASP A 79 -0.41 21.70 3.85
CA ASP A 79 -1.69 21.59 4.56
C ASP A 79 -1.96 20.11 4.84
N LEU A 80 -1.84 19.68 6.10
CA LEU A 80 -1.96 18.29 6.51
C LEU A 80 -3.32 18.06 7.16
N ALA A 81 -4.05 17.05 6.68
CA ALA A 81 -5.13 16.41 7.41
C ALA A 81 -4.69 15.02 7.86
N GLU A 82 -5.06 14.63 9.07
CA GLU A 82 -4.87 13.28 9.57
C GLU A 82 -6.19 12.52 9.53
N THR A 83 -6.12 11.24 9.22
CA THR A 83 -7.25 10.33 9.32
C THR A 83 -6.77 8.94 9.66
N ARG A 84 -7.62 8.19 10.33
CA ARG A 84 -7.37 6.77 10.55
C ARG A 84 -7.58 5.99 9.26
N ARG A 85 -6.70 5.02 8.98
CA ARG A 85 -6.96 3.97 8.00
C ARG A 85 -8.03 3.03 8.55
N THR A 86 -9.19 2.99 7.88
CA THR A 86 -10.38 2.26 8.34
C THR A 86 -11.19 1.72 7.16
N ILE A 87 -12.26 0.97 7.45
CA ILE A 87 -13.12 0.30 6.47
C ILE A 87 -13.88 1.29 5.54
N PHE A 88 -14.16 2.51 6.02
CA PHE A 88 -14.74 3.59 5.23
C PHE A 88 -14.61 4.94 5.97
N PRO A 89 -14.25 6.05 5.30
CA PRO A 89 -13.85 6.13 3.89
C PRO A 89 -12.45 5.56 3.64
N TYR A 90 -12.23 4.97 2.46
CA TYR A 90 -10.90 4.47 2.05
C TYR A 90 -9.95 5.63 1.72
N ALA A 91 -9.33 6.21 2.74
CA ALA A 91 -8.44 7.36 2.63
C ALA A 91 -7.12 7.09 1.90
N PHE A 92 -6.67 5.83 1.83
CA PHE A 92 -5.34 5.46 1.31
C PHE A 92 -5.38 4.41 0.19
N ALA A 93 -6.47 4.40 -0.60
CA ALA A 93 -6.75 3.37 -1.61
C ALA A 93 -6.93 1.96 -1.01
N CYS A 94 -7.29 0.99 -1.85
CA CYS A 94 -7.41 -0.42 -1.49
C CYS A 94 -6.44 -1.23 -2.37
N PRO A 95 -5.15 -1.35 -1.97
CA PRO A 95 -4.17 -2.15 -2.69
C PRO A 95 -4.43 -3.65 -2.62
N ALA A 96 -3.92 -4.35 -3.61
CA ALA A 96 -3.69 -5.79 -3.62
C ALA A 96 -2.32 -6.06 -4.25
N GLY A 97 -1.64 -7.09 -3.76
CA GLY A 97 -0.27 -7.36 -4.12
C GLY A 97 0.11 -8.82 -4.04
N VAL A 98 1.05 -9.20 -4.89
CA VAL A 98 1.72 -10.50 -4.84
C VAL A 98 3.22 -10.31 -4.87
N MET A 99 3.95 -11.23 -4.25
CA MET A 99 5.40 -11.22 -4.21
C MET A 99 5.92 -12.63 -4.36
N ARG A 100 7.05 -12.76 -5.05
CA ARG A 100 7.87 -13.96 -5.06
C ARG A 100 9.25 -13.64 -4.51
N ARG A 101 9.70 -14.39 -3.50
CA ARG A 101 11.06 -14.34 -2.96
C ARG A 101 11.69 -15.72 -3.08
N GLY A 102 12.66 -15.87 -3.99
CA GLY A 102 13.19 -17.18 -4.35
C GLY A 102 12.09 -18.12 -4.88
N SER A 103 11.74 -19.15 -4.10
CA SER A 103 10.68 -20.11 -4.41
C SER A 103 9.34 -19.84 -3.73
N LEU A 104 9.30 -18.95 -2.74
CA LEU A 104 8.10 -18.66 -1.95
C LEU A 104 7.26 -17.57 -2.63
N ASN A 105 5.97 -17.84 -2.82
CA ASN A 105 4.98 -16.86 -3.25
C ASN A 105 4.15 -16.40 -2.04
N SER A 106 3.83 -15.11 -1.98
CA SER A 106 2.93 -14.53 -1.01
C SER A 106 1.95 -13.56 -1.69
N GLY A 107 0.78 -13.38 -1.09
CA GLY A 107 -0.23 -12.43 -1.51
C GLY A 107 -0.74 -11.63 -0.32
N CYS A 108 -1.19 -10.41 -0.57
CA CYS A 108 -1.80 -9.56 0.44
C CYS A 108 -2.82 -8.62 -0.21
N THR A 109 -3.89 -8.33 0.52
CA THR A 109 -4.90 -7.32 0.16
C THR A 109 -4.93 -6.23 1.23
N GLU A 110 -5.55 -5.09 0.92
CA GLU A 110 -5.78 -4.01 1.87
C GLU A 110 -6.27 -4.53 3.22
N ILE A 111 -5.48 -4.32 4.29
CA ILE A 111 -5.70 -4.90 5.62
C ILE A 111 -7.00 -4.44 6.28
N MET A 112 -7.55 -3.29 5.86
CA MET A 112 -8.85 -2.79 6.33
C MET A 112 -10.01 -3.17 5.40
N SER A 113 -9.79 -3.94 4.33
CA SER A 113 -10.85 -4.39 3.42
C SER A 113 -11.48 -5.69 3.95
N PRO A 114 -12.73 -5.66 4.47
CA PRO A 114 -13.33 -6.82 5.14
C PRO A 114 -13.61 -8.03 4.22
N TRP A 115 -13.56 -7.83 2.89
CA TRP A 115 -13.78 -8.88 1.88
C TRP A 115 -12.54 -9.19 1.04
N GLY A 116 -11.37 -8.64 1.38
CA GLY A 116 -10.12 -8.97 0.69
C GLY A 116 -9.39 -10.08 1.44
N ASP A 117 -8.92 -11.10 0.74
CA ASP A 117 -8.01 -12.11 1.29
C ASP A 117 -7.07 -12.66 0.21
N ALA A 118 -5.95 -13.25 0.65
CA ALA A 118 -5.03 -14.01 -0.19
C ALA A 118 -5.03 -15.47 0.26
N ILE A 119 -5.20 -16.39 -0.69
CA ILE A 119 -5.16 -17.82 -0.41
C ILE A 119 -3.82 -18.43 -0.86
N SER A 120 -3.42 -19.50 -0.19
CA SER A 120 -2.24 -20.27 -0.58
C SER A 120 -2.51 -21.13 -1.82
N GLU A 121 -1.45 -21.46 -2.55
CA GLU A 121 -1.55 -22.20 -3.82
C GLU A 121 -2.22 -23.58 -3.66
N ASP A 122 -1.99 -24.28 -2.55
CA ASP A 122 -2.59 -25.57 -2.24
C ASP A 122 -4.12 -25.50 -2.06
N MET A 123 -4.67 -24.36 -1.63
CA MET A 123 -6.11 -24.13 -1.54
C MET A 123 -6.79 -23.99 -2.92
N THR A 124 -6.02 -23.89 -4.01
CA THR A 124 -6.57 -23.78 -5.38
C THR A 124 -6.68 -25.12 -6.11
N LYS A 125 -6.12 -26.21 -5.56
CA LYS A 125 -5.99 -27.52 -6.25
C LYS A 125 -7.26 -28.39 -6.20
N GLU A 126 -8.33 -27.92 -5.59
CA GLU A 126 -9.65 -28.55 -5.62
C GLU A 126 -10.57 -27.81 -6.61
N SER A 127 -10.24 -27.85 -7.91
CA SER A 127 -11.20 -27.56 -8.99
C SER A 127 -10.91 -28.39 -10.24
#